data_AF-W9JRL5-F1
#
_entry.id   AF-W9JRL5-F1
#
_cell.length_a   1.000
_cell.length_b   1.000
_cell.length_c   1.000
_cell.angle_alpha   90.00
_cell.angle_beta   90.00
_cell.angle_gamma   90.00
#
_symmetry.space_group_name_H-M   'P 1'
#
loop_
_entity.id
_entity.type
_entity.pdbx_description
1 polymer ?
#
loop_
_entity_poly.entity_id
_entity_poly.type
_entity_poly.pdbx_seq_one_letter_code
_entity_poly.pdbx_strand_id
1 'polypeptide(L)'
;MQLVEGVTLEKIWESLNKEDKTGICDPLRDMVVDLRQVKRDSNDEFLGQINRGPLQDVVFADAIRPRAGPFSSVKEFHDWLSFLFKRLAASGSHWEGYELEDIPDPYRQLLHDDRGVVFTHADLHQSNIMVSEGWPSRVVAIIDWHQSGWYPDYWEFYKAEYTNHWESEWV
;
A
#
# COMPACT_ATOMS: atom_id res chain seq x y z
N MET A 1 -10.89 -13.07 -16.54
CA MET A 1 -9.65 -12.34 -16.90
C MET A 1 -9.24 -12.73 -18.30
N GLN A 2 -8.74 -11.78 -19.09
CA GLN A 2 -8.10 -12.03 -20.37
C GLN A 2 -6.58 -12.08 -20.16
N LEU A 3 -5.87 -12.90 -20.93
CA LEU A 3 -4.41 -12.88 -20.94
C LEU A 3 -3.92 -11.53 -21.51
N VAL A 4 -3.01 -10.89 -20.79
CA VAL A 4 -2.33 -9.67 -21.24
C VAL A 4 -0.96 -10.06 -21.75
N GLU A 5 -0.66 -9.72 -23.01
CA GLU A 5 0.67 -9.91 -23.60
C GLU A 5 1.62 -8.83 -23.08
N GLY A 6 2.80 -9.23 -22.61
CA GLY A 6 3.81 -8.32 -22.06
C GLY A 6 4.77 -9.01 -21.08
N VAL A 7 5.68 -8.23 -20.53
CA VAL A 7 6.61 -8.63 -19.46
C VAL A 7 6.38 -7.77 -18.22
N THR A 8 6.77 -8.25 -17.05
CA THR A 8 6.73 -7.43 -15.84
C THR A 8 7.79 -6.33 -15.92
N LEU A 9 7.50 -5.16 -15.34
CA LEU A 9 8.44 -4.04 -15.29
C LEU A 9 9.73 -4.44 -14.56
N GLU A 10 9.60 -5.23 -13.49
CA GLU A 10 10.72 -5.79 -12.73
C GLU A 10 11.74 -6.50 -13.62
N LYS A 11 11.30 -7.28 -14.62
CA LYS A 11 12.20 -8.04 -15.50
C LYS A 11 13.07 -7.16 -16.38
N ILE A 12 12.61 -5.96 -16.73
CA ILE A 12 13.31 -5.08 -17.66
C ILE A 12 13.87 -3.83 -16.99
N TRP A 13 13.54 -3.56 -15.73
CA TRP A 13 13.87 -2.31 -15.04
C TRP A 13 15.35 -1.91 -15.13
N GLU A 14 16.25 -2.86 -14.88
CA GLU A 14 17.71 -2.65 -14.92
C GLU A 14 18.24 -2.36 -16.33
N SER A 15 17.50 -2.71 -17.38
CA SER A 15 17.85 -2.43 -18.77
C SER A 15 17.32 -1.10 -19.29
N LEU A 16 16.39 -0.47 -18.55
CA LEU A 16 15.80 0.80 -18.95
C LEU A 16 16.72 1.96 -18.62
N ASN A 17 16.86 2.89 -19.56
CA ASN A 17 17.50 4.17 -19.27
C ASN A 17 16.52 5.12 -18.53
N LYS A 18 17.02 6.27 -18.08
CA LYS A 18 16.23 7.25 -17.33
C LYS A 18 15.01 7.77 -18.11
N GLU A 19 15.14 7.97 -19.42
CA GLU A 19 14.04 8.45 -20.27
C GLU A 19 12.93 7.41 -20.37
N ASP A 20 13.29 6.14 -20.57
CA ASP A 20 12.33 5.03 -20.60
C ASP A 20 11.62 4.84 -19.25
N LYS A 21 12.38 4.88 -18.15
CA LYS A 21 11.80 4.82 -16.78
C LYS A 21 10.80 5.94 -16.57
N THR A 22 11.16 7.17 -16.95
CA THR A 22 10.25 8.34 -16.85
C THR A 22 9.01 8.15 -17.73
N GLY A 23 9.18 7.67 -18.96
CA GLY A 23 8.09 7.39 -19.89
C GLY A 23 7.12 6.30 -19.43
N ILE A 24 7.51 5.45 -18.48
CA ILE A 24 6.66 4.46 -17.82
C ILE A 24 6.03 5.04 -16.53
N CYS A 25 6.83 5.72 -15.70
CA CYS A 25 6.37 6.26 -14.43
C CYS A 25 5.35 7.41 -14.59
N ASP A 26 5.47 8.24 -15.62
CA ASP A 26 4.51 9.33 -15.87
C ASP A 26 3.09 8.79 -16.13
N PRO A 27 2.87 7.85 -17.06
CA PRO A 27 1.57 7.18 -17.21
C PRO A 27 1.11 6.44 -15.96
N LEU A 28 2.00 5.79 -15.21
CA LEU A 28 1.61 5.11 -13.97
C LEU A 28 1.08 6.09 -12.92
N ARG A 29 1.72 7.25 -12.78
CA ARG A 29 1.23 8.31 -11.89
C ARG A 29 -0.17 8.73 -12.30
N ASP A 30 -0.41 8.94 -13.59
CA ASP A 30 -1.73 9.35 -14.09
C ASP A 30 -2.78 8.25 -13.83
N MET A 31 -2.44 6.97 -14.05
CA MET A 31 -3.30 5.83 -13.71
C MET A 31 -3.63 5.76 -12.20
N VAL A 32 -2.66 6.03 -11.33
CA VAL A 32 -2.88 6.07 -9.87
C VAL A 32 -3.75 7.27 -9.48
N VAL A 33 -3.56 8.43 -10.11
CA VAL A 33 -4.42 9.61 -9.91
C VAL A 33 -5.86 9.27 -10.31
N ASP A 34 -6.07 8.63 -11.46
CA ASP A 34 -7.39 8.21 -11.92
C ASP A 34 -8.00 7.15 -10.98
N LEU A 35 -7.21 6.20 -10.50
CA LEU A 35 -7.65 5.20 -9.53
C LEU A 35 -8.18 5.86 -8.24
N ARG A 36 -7.51 6.91 -7.77
CA ARG A 36 -7.93 7.66 -6.58
C ARG A 36 -9.23 8.45 -6.80
N GLN A 37 -9.64 8.67 -8.05
CA GLN A 37 -10.94 9.29 -8.36
C GLN A 37 -12.12 8.31 -8.33
N VAL A 38 -11.88 7.01 -8.13
CA VAL A 38 -12.96 6.03 -7.94
C VAL A 38 -13.84 6.51 -6.78
N LYS A 39 -15.08 6.85 -7.11
CA LYS A 39 -16.02 7.43 -6.15
C LYS A 39 -16.57 6.35 -5.22
N ARG A 40 -16.55 6.66 -3.94
CA ARG A 40 -17.36 5.99 -2.92
C ARG A 40 -18.65 6.78 -2.69
N ASP A 41 -19.67 6.13 -2.16
CA ASP A 41 -20.82 6.83 -1.59
C ASP A 41 -20.34 7.75 -0.46
N SER A 42 -20.69 9.03 -0.52
CA SER A 42 -20.30 10.04 0.48
C SER A 42 -20.88 9.74 1.87
N ASN A 43 -21.93 8.92 1.97
CA ASN A 43 -22.50 8.50 3.25
C ASN A 43 -21.84 7.24 3.82
N ASP A 44 -20.81 6.73 3.14
CA ASP A 44 -20.17 5.46 3.47
C ASP A 44 -18.66 5.62 3.67
N GLU A 45 -18.26 6.44 4.65
CA GLU A 45 -16.85 6.61 4.95
C GLU A 45 -16.30 5.48 5.83
N PHE A 46 -15.37 4.69 5.27
CA PHE A 46 -14.65 3.66 6.01
C PHE A 46 -13.25 3.41 5.42
N LEU A 47 -12.38 2.71 6.13
CA LEU A 47 -11.16 2.13 5.57
C LEU A 47 -11.29 0.61 5.62
N GLY A 48 -11.09 -0.06 4.49
CA GLY A 48 -11.40 -1.48 4.35
C GLY A 48 -11.44 -1.92 2.89
N GLN A 49 -11.68 -3.21 2.67
CA GLN A 49 -11.95 -3.74 1.33
C GLN A 49 -13.24 -3.16 0.74
N ILE A 50 -13.42 -3.30 -0.59
CA ILE A 50 -14.63 -2.86 -1.30
C ILE A 50 -15.93 -3.41 -0.68
N ASN A 51 -15.89 -4.64 -0.16
CA ASN A 51 -17.01 -5.30 0.50
C ASN A 51 -17.14 -4.96 2.00
N ARG A 52 -16.49 -3.90 2.48
CA ARG A 52 -16.36 -3.53 3.90
C ARG A 52 -15.66 -4.59 4.77
N GLY A 53 -14.89 -5.48 4.17
CA GLY A 53 -14.03 -6.40 4.88
C GLY A 53 -12.79 -5.71 5.47
N PRO A 54 -12.05 -6.41 6.35
CA PRO A 54 -10.75 -5.94 6.83
C PRO A 54 -9.77 -5.81 5.67
N LEU A 55 -8.89 -4.81 5.73
CA LEU A 55 -7.77 -4.65 4.80
C LEU A 55 -6.92 -5.93 4.76
N GLN A 56 -6.35 -6.25 3.59
CA GLN A 56 -5.57 -7.47 3.35
C GLN A 56 -4.09 -7.20 3.08
N ASP A 57 -3.63 -5.98 3.36
CA ASP A 57 -2.24 -5.61 3.12
C ASP A 57 -1.30 -6.50 3.95
N VAL A 58 -0.37 -7.17 3.29
CA VAL A 58 0.57 -8.13 3.93
C VAL A 58 1.50 -7.47 4.96
N VAL A 59 1.64 -6.13 4.95
CA VAL A 59 2.34 -5.39 6.02
C VAL A 59 1.74 -5.72 7.39
N PHE A 60 0.43 -5.96 7.44
CA PHE A 60 -0.27 -6.19 8.69
C PHE A 60 -1.26 -7.37 8.69
N ALA A 61 -1.55 -7.97 7.53
CA ALA A 61 -2.39 -9.14 7.39
C ALA A 61 -1.55 -10.41 7.42
N ASP A 62 -1.60 -11.14 8.53
CA ASP A 62 -1.11 -12.53 8.63
C ASP A 62 -2.01 -13.34 9.57
N ALA A 63 -1.71 -14.63 9.76
CA ALA A 63 -2.53 -15.55 10.55
C ALA A 63 -2.55 -15.23 12.07
N ILE A 64 -1.67 -14.37 12.56
CA ILE A 64 -1.42 -14.12 13.99
C ILE A 64 -1.84 -12.69 14.39
N ARG A 65 -1.85 -11.77 13.43
CA ARG A 65 -2.20 -10.37 13.61
C ARG A 65 -3.73 -10.17 13.69
N PRO A 66 -4.20 -9.15 14.45
CA PRO A 66 -5.61 -8.80 14.47
C PRO A 66 -6.09 -8.38 13.08
N ARG A 67 -7.40 -8.43 12.86
CA ARG A 67 -7.99 -7.93 11.62
C ARG A 67 -7.82 -6.40 11.52
N ALA A 68 -7.45 -5.95 10.33
CA ALA A 68 -7.29 -4.53 10.00
C ALA A 68 -8.62 -3.92 9.54
N GLY A 69 -9.51 -3.64 10.50
CA GLY A 69 -10.78 -2.97 10.24
C GLY A 69 -11.93 -3.90 9.82
N PRO A 70 -12.94 -3.38 9.10
CA PRO A 70 -12.99 -2.02 8.56
C PRO A 70 -12.95 -0.95 9.66
N PHE A 71 -12.42 0.22 9.35
CA PHE A 71 -12.31 1.35 10.28
C PHE A 71 -13.29 2.46 9.87
N SER A 72 -13.83 3.19 10.83
CA SER A 72 -14.73 4.32 10.56
C SER A 72 -13.98 5.61 10.23
N SER A 73 -12.70 5.70 10.57
CA SER A 73 -11.88 6.89 10.39
C SER A 73 -10.40 6.57 10.24
N VAL A 74 -9.64 7.49 9.65
CA VAL A 74 -8.17 7.42 9.57
C VAL A 74 -7.54 7.34 10.96
N LYS A 75 -8.12 8.03 11.95
CA LYS A 75 -7.71 7.93 13.35
C LYS A 75 -7.78 6.49 13.88
N GLU A 76 -8.90 5.79 13.67
CA GLU A 76 -9.03 4.40 14.11
C GLU A 76 -8.00 3.48 13.44
N PHE A 77 -7.72 3.71 12.16
CA PHE A 77 -6.66 3.01 11.44
C PHE A 77 -5.27 3.26 12.06
N HIS A 78 -4.92 4.51 12.37
CA HIS A 78 -3.65 4.85 13.03
C HIS A 78 -3.53 4.30 14.45
N ASP A 79 -4.62 4.37 15.24
CA ASP A 79 -4.66 3.81 16.59
C ASP A 79 -4.46 2.28 16.54
N TRP A 80 -5.05 1.63 15.55
CA TRP A 80 -4.87 0.20 15.31
C TRP A 80 -3.44 -0.14 14.87
N LEU A 81 -2.83 0.65 13.99
CA LEU A 81 -1.42 0.48 13.63
C LEU A 81 -0.50 0.63 14.84
N SER A 82 -0.73 1.64 15.67
CA SER A 82 -0.01 1.86 16.93
C SER A 82 -0.12 0.65 17.86
N PHE A 83 -1.35 0.16 18.06
CA PHE A 83 -1.60 -1.04 18.83
C PHE A 83 -0.84 -2.26 18.27
N LEU A 84 -0.83 -2.44 16.96
CA LEU A 84 -0.11 -3.54 16.31
C LEU A 84 1.40 -3.46 16.59
N PHE A 85 2.02 -2.29 16.43
CA PHE A 85 3.44 -2.12 16.70
C PHE A 85 3.81 -2.32 18.18
N LYS A 86 2.98 -1.81 19.11
CA LYS A 86 3.16 -2.07 20.54
C LYS A 86 3.07 -3.56 20.86
N ARG A 87 2.11 -4.27 20.27
CA ARG A 87 1.96 -5.72 20.44
C ARG A 87 3.18 -6.48 19.91
N LEU A 88 3.74 -6.06 18.78
CA LEU A 88 4.98 -6.64 18.26
C LEU A 88 6.17 -6.35 19.19
N ALA A 89 6.29 -5.13 19.71
CA ALA A 89 7.34 -4.77 20.66
C ALA A 89 7.25 -5.55 21.98
N ALA A 90 6.03 -5.77 22.49
CA ALA A 90 5.75 -6.56 23.69
C ALA A 90 6.18 -8.02 23.57
N SER A 91 6.30 -8.55 22.34
CA SER A 91 6.78 -9.91 22.12
C SER A 91 8.30 -10.07 22.30
N GLY A 92 9.04 -8.96 22.39
CA GLY A 92 10.48 -8.96 22.65
C GLY A 92 10.82 -8.89 24.14
N SER A 93 12.02 -9.34 24.50
CA SER A 93 12.48 -9.39 25.90
C SER A 93 12.62 -8.03 26.58
N HIS A 94 12.71 -6.94 25.80
CA HIS A 94 12.88 -5.59 26.34
C HIS A 94 11.65 -5.10 27.14
N TRP A 95 10.45 -5.55 26.77
CA TRP A 95 9.17 -5.13 27.36
C TRP A 95 8.46 -6.28 28.09
N GLU A 96 9.18 -7.34 28.46
CA GLU A 96 8.61 -8.48 29.17
C GLU A 96 8.00 -8.03 30.51
N GLY A 97 6.71 -8.38 30.73
CA GLY A 97 5.99 -8.04 31.95
C GLY A 97 5.40 -6.63 32.01
N TYR A 98 5.51 -5.84 30.94
CA TYR A 98 4.81 -4.56 30.80
C TYR A 98 3.43 -4.75 30.16
N GLU A 99 2.46 -3.95 30.59
CA GLU A 99 1.15 -3.86 29.92
C GLU A 99 1.29 -3.10 28.58
N LEU A 100 0.43 -3.40 27.60
CA LEU A 100 0.51 -2.80 26.26
C LEU A 100 0.35 -1.27 26.28
N GLU A 101 -0.45 -0.76 27.21
CA GLU A 101 -0.71 0.66 27.41
C GLU A 101 0.55 1.43 27.81
N ASP A 102 1.47 0.77 28.53
CA ASP A 102 2.71 1.35 29.04
C ASP A 102 3.83 1.38 28.00
N ILE A 103 3.72 0.59 26.93
CA ILE A 103 4.68 0.59 25.82
C ILE A 103 4.47 1.87 25.01
N PRO A 104 5.48 2.75 24.89
CA PRO A 104 5.34 3.99 24.14
C PRO A 104 5.31 3.72 22.64
N ASP A 105 4.52 4.51 21.91
CA ASP A 105 4.62 4.65 20.46
C ASP A 105 4.94 6.11 20.13
N PRO A 106 6.24 6.45 19.94
CA PRO A 106 6.62 7.82 19.62
C PRO A 106 6.18 8.25 18.22
N TYR A 107 5.85 7.31 17.33
CA TYR A 107 5.51 7.58 15.94
C TYR A 107 4.02 7.86 15.74
N ARG A 108 3.13 7.43 16.65
CA ARG A 108 1.69 7.70 16.57
C ARG A 108 1.36 9.18 16.39
N GLN A 109 2.13 10.06 17.01
CA GLN A 109 1.94 11.52 16.92
C GLN A 109 2.36 12.10 15.56
N LEU A 110 3.16 11.38 14.78
CA LEU A 110 3.57 11.77 13.42
C LEU A 110 2.51 11.37 12.38
N LEU A 111 1.53 10.54 12.77
CA LEU A 111 0.41 10.14 11.92
C LEU A 111 -0.72 11.16 12.06
N HIS A 112 -0.88 11.99 11.03
CA HIS A 112 -1.93 13.00 10.93
C HIS A 112 -3.29 12.34 10.68
N ASP A 113 -4.30 12.55 11.52
CA ASP A 113 -5.59 11.86 11.40
C ASP A 113 -6.54 12.48 10.36
N ASP A 114 -6.20 13.63 9.78
CA ASP A 114 -6.98 14.42 8.82
C ASP A 114 -6.68 14.08 7.34
N ARG A 115 -6.21 12.85 7.06
CA ARG A 115 -5.88 12.40 5.69
C ARG A 115 -7.13 12.05 4.90
N GLY A 116 -7.04 12.22 3.58
CA GLY A 116 -8.04 11.70 2.66
C GLY A 116 -8.02 10.18 2.63
N VAL A 117 -9.19 9.58 2.36
CA VAL A 117 -9.31 8.13 2.09
C VAL A 117 -9.56 7.94 0.60
N VAL A 118 -8.73 7.12 -0.04
CA VAL A 118 -8.77 6.87 -1.49
C VAL A 118 -8.73 5.39 -1.78
N PHE A 119 -9.18 5.00 -2.98
CA PHE A 119 -8.99 3.64 -3.45
C PHE A 119 -7.52 3.44 -3.85
N THR A 120 -6.90 2.40 -3.32
CA THR A 120 -5.45 2.17 -3.38
C THR A 120 -5.19 0.74 -3.81
N HIS A 121 -4.18 0.51 -4.66
CA HIS A 121 -3.78 -0.83 -5.07
C HIS A 121 -3.17 -1.61 -3.90
N ALA A 122 -2.36 -0.91 -3.09
CA ALA A 122 -1.69 -1.39 -1.88
C ALA A 122 -0.66 -2.52 -2.14
N ASP A 123 -0.21 -2.64 -3.39
CA ASP A 123 0.86 -3.55 -3.81
C ASP A 123 1.44 -3.18 -5.18
N LEU A 124 1.65 -1.88 -5.41
CA LEU A 124 2.12 -1.35 -6.70
C LEU A 124 3.64 -1.57 -6.89
N HIS A 125 4.06 -2.82 -6.76
CA HIS A 125 5.43 -3.29 -7.00
C HIS A 125 5.69 -3.51 -8.49
N GLN A 126 6.94 -3.45 -8.94
CA GLN A 126 7.32 -3.62 -10.34
C GLN A 126 6.94 -5.00 -10.92
N SER A 127 6.85 -6.03 -10.07
CA SER A 127 6.37 -7.36 -10.43
C SER A 127 4.89 -7.39 -10.82
N ASN A 128 4.11 -6.39 -10.36
CA ASN A 128 2.67 -6.27 -10.55
C ASN A 128 2.30 -5.27 -11.66
N ILE A 129 3.30 -4.76 -12.39
CA ILE A 129 3.14 -3.85 -13.52
C ILE A 129 3.58 -4.57 -14.79
N MET A 130 2.68 -4.71 -15.75
CA MET A 130 2.95 -5.32 -17.04
C MET A 130 3.23 -4.23 -18.08
N VAL A 131 4.26 -4.43 -18.90
CA VAL A 131 4.65 -3.53 -20.00
C VAL A 131 4.74 -4.28 -21.33
N SER A 132 4.48 -3.57 -22.43
CA SER A 132 4.54 -4.11 -23.79
C SER A 132 5.95 -4.56 -24.16
N GLU A 133 6.07 -5.69 -24.85
CA GLU A 133 7.32 -6.10 -25.49
C GLU A 133 7.61 -5.19 -26.70
N GLY A 134 8.70 -4.42 -26.64
CA GLY A 134 9.08 -3.47 -27.70
C GLY A 134 9.42 -2.09 -27.15
N TRP A 135 9.95 -1.24 -28.04
CA TRP A 135 10.38 0.11 -27.69
C TRP A 135 9.57 1.17 -28.47
N PRO A 136 9.04 2.22 -27.80
CA PRO A 136 9.09 2.45 -26.35
C PRO A 136 8.14 1.51 -25.60
N SER A 137 8.58 1.00 -24.44
CA SER A 137 7.75 0.16 -23.58
C SER A 137 6.63 0.97 -22.93
N ARG A 138 5.42 0.42 -22.88
CA ARG A 138 4.24 1.08 -22.31
C ARG A 138 3.57 0.17 -21.31
N VAL A 139 3.00 0.76 -20.26
CA VAL A 139 2.16 0.02 -19.31
C VAL A 139 0.94 -0.54 -20.06
N VAL A 140 0.73 -1.85 -19.94
CA VAL A 140 -0.40 -2.57 -20.55
C VAL A 140 -1.37 -3.13 -19.51
N ALA A 141 -0.91 -3.37 -18.29
CA ALA A 141 -1.78 -3.74 -17.18
C ALA A 141 -1.12 -3.50 -15.81
N ILE A 142 -1.97 -3.29 -14.80
CA ILE A 142 -1.62 -3.43 -13.38
C ILE A 142 -2.40 -4.65 -12.88
N ILE A 143 -1.69 -5.58 -12.24
CA ILE A 143 -2.22 -6.86 -11.79
C ILE A 143 -2.07 -7.03 -10.28
N ASP A 144 -2.66 -8.09 -9.74
CA ASP A 144 -2.58 -8.48 -8.33
C ASP A 144 -3.26 -7.53 -7.32
N TRP A 145 -4.55 -7.28 -7.56
CA TRP A 145 -5.39 -6.37 -6.77
C TRP A 145 -5.88 -6.94 -5.42
N HIS A 146 -5.33 -8.05 -4.92
CA HIS A 146 -5.89 -8.75 -3.75
C HIS A 146 -5.76 -7.93 -2.44
N GLN A 147 -4.82 -7.00 -2.38
CA GLN A 147 -4.62 -6.07 -1.25
C GLN A 147 -5.40 -4.77 -1.42
N SER A 148 -6.08 -4.56 -2.56
CA SER A 148 -6.73 -3.28 -2.85
C SER A 148 -7.92 -2.97 -1.93
N GLY A 149 -8.13 -1.67 -1.71
CA GLY A 149 -9.15 -1.21 -0.77
C GLY A 149 -9.13 0.30 -0.57
N TRP A 150 -9.84 0.75 0.45
CA TRP A 150 -9.90 2.14 0.88
C TRP A 150 -8.85 2.37 1.97
N TYR A 151 -7.82 3.13 1.65
CA TYR A 151 -6.67 3.43 2.52
C TYR A 151 -6.45 4.93 2.66
N PRO A 152 -5.64 5.40 3.63
CA PRO A 152 -5.18 6.79 3.62
C PRO A 152 -4.43 7.12 2.33
N ASP A 153 -4.53 8.36 1.87
CA ASP A 153 -3.96 8.86 0.60
C ASP A 153 -2.43 8.70 0.44
N TYR A 154 -1.70 8.51 1.54
CA TYR A 154 -0.26 8.30 1.56
C TYR A 154 0.14 6.83 1.42
N TRP A 155 -0.82 5.89 1.57
CA TRP A 155 -0.51 4.47 1.80
C TRP A 155 0.24 3.81 0.63
N GLU A 156 -0.09 4.12 -0.62
CA GLU A 156 0.59 3.56 -1.79
C GLU A 156 2.10 3.83 -1.76
N PHE A 157 2.49 5.07 -1.39
CA PHE A 157 3.90 5.46 -1.28
C PHE A 157 4.58 4.74 -0.12
N TYR A 158 3.95 4.71 1.05
CA TYR A 158 4.52 4.05 2.25
C TYR A 158 4.70 2.55 2.05
N LYS A 159 3.73 1.92 1.37
CA LYS A 159 3.81 0.50 1.00
C LYS A 159 4.98 0.26 0.06
N ALA A 160 5.13 1.07 -0.99
CA ALA A 160 6.24 0.96 -1.93
C ALA A 160 7.60 1.11 -1.23
N GLU A 161 7.78 2.13 -0.38
CA GLU A 161 8.98 2.32 0.44
C GLU A 161 9.28 1.08 1.32
N TYR A 162 8.26 0.53 1.98
CA TYR A 162 8.43 -0.58 2.90
C TYR A 162 8.83 -1.90 2.21
N THR A 163 8.33 -2.17 1.01
CA THR A 163 8.57 -3.43 0.30
C THR A 163 9.81 -3.43 -0.58
N ASN A 164 10.47 -2.28 -0.76
CA ASN A 164 11.63 -2.16 -1.62
C ASN A 164 12.95 -2.13 -0.84
N HIS A 165 14.05 -2.41 -1.54
CA HIS A 165 15.38 -2.17 -0.99
C HIS A 165 15.61 -0.66 -0.84
N TRP A 166 16.33 -0.23 0.20
CA TRP A 166 16.58 1.19 0.49
C TRP A 166 17.42 1.92 -0.57
N GLU A 167 18.09 1.19 -1.47
CA GLU A 167 18.81 1.73 -2.65
C GLU A 167 17.99 1.64 -3.94
N SER A 168 16.74 1.15 -3.88
CA SER A 168 15.91 0.97 -5.07
C SER A 168 15.61 2.31 -5.73
N GLU A 169 15.84 2.41 -7.03
CA GLU A 169 15.42 3.58 -7.83
C GLU A 169 13.90 3.62 -8.08
N TRP A 170 13.17 2.60 -7.65
CA TRP A 170 11.72 2.49 -7.89
C TRP A 170 10.90 3.49 -7.09
N VAL A 171 11.33 3.80 -5.86
CA VAL A 171 10.57 4.61 -4.89
C VAL A 171 11.15 6.00 -4.77
#